data_AF-A0A9D2JDL1-F1
#
_entry.id   AF-A0A9D2JDL1-F1
#
_cell.length_a   1.000
_cell.length_b   1.000
_cell.length_c   1.000
_cell.angle_alpha   90.00
_cell.angle_beta   90.00
_cell.angle_gamma   90.00
#
_symmetry.space_group_name_H-M   'P 1'
#
loop_
_entity.id
_entity.type
_entity.pdbx_description
1 polymer ?
#
loop_
_entity_poly.entity_id
_entity_poly.type
_entity_poly.pdbx_seq_one_letter_code
_entity_poly.pdbx_strand_id
1 'polypeptide(L)' 'MAARKQYPLRIDPEVWAAVERWAADEMRSANGQVEWILRDALRRSGRLPKRGEKRGDHGA' A
#
# COMPACT_ATOMS: atom_id res chain seq x y z
N MET A 1 12.21 -11.90 5.61
CA MET A 1 11.00 -11.22 5.10
C MET A 1 10.48 -10.31 6.21
N ALA A 2 10.41 -8.98 6.00
CA ALA A 2 9.85 -8.10 7.03
C ALA A 2 8.37 -8.44 7.24
N ALA A 3 7.93 -8.54 8.50
CA ALA A 3 6.51 -8.72 8.80
C ALA A 3 5.72 -7.56 8.21
N ARG A 4 4.71 -7.86 7.39
CA ARG A 4 3.80 -6.83 6.86
C ARG A 4 2.85 -6.44 7.98
N LYS A 5 2.75 -5.13 8.26
CA LYS A 5 1.76 -4.60 9.19
C LYS A 5 0.37 -4.87 8.61
N GLN A 6 -0.45 -5.64 9.32
CA GLN A 6 -1.85 -5.85 8.97
C GLN A 6 -2.67 -4.75 9.67
N TYR A 7 -3.43 -3.98 8.90
CA TYR A 7 -4.26 -2.90 9.43
C TYR A 7 -5.65 -2.97 8.79
N PRO A 8 -6.73 -2.90 9.56
CA PRO A 8 -8.08 -2.85 9.01
C PRO A 8 -8.29 -1.53 8.26
N LEU A 9 -8.37 -1.59 6.93
CA LEU A 9 -8.62 -0.44 6.08
C LEU A 9 -10.12 -0.15 6.02
N ARG A 10 -10.54 1.02 6.50
CA ARG A 10 -11.88 1.54 6.23
C ARG A 10 -11.83 2.28 4.90
N ILE A 11 -12.53 1.76 3.90
CA ILE A 11 -12.56 2.30 2.55
C ILE A 11 -13.99 2.24 2.02
N ASP A 12 -14.34 3.21 1.19
CA ASP A 12 -15.60 3.19 0.45
C ASP A 12 -15.66 1.94 -0.47
N PRO A 13 -16.76 1.17 -0.47
CA PRO A 13 -16.89 -0.03 -1.30
C PRO A 13 -16.72 0.20 -2.80
N GLU A 14 -17.18 1.34 -3.33
CA GLU A 14 -17.07 1.66 -4.76
C GLU A 14 -15.62 1.91 -5.16
N VAL A 15 -14.87 2.59 -4.27
CA VAL A 15 -13.43 2.81 -4.44
C VAL A 15 -12.68 1.48 -4.37
N TRP A 16 -13.03 0.59 -3.44
CA TRP A 16 -12.42 -0.74 -3.37
C TRP A 16 -12.65 -1.53 -4.66
N ALA A 17 -13.88 -1.55 -5.17
CA ALA A 17 -14.20 -2.25 -6.41
C ALA A 17 -13.41 -1.70 -7.62
N ALA A 18 -13.13 -0.39 -7.65
CA ALA A 18 -12.27 0.20 -8.68
C ALA A 18 -10.82 -0.27 -8.57
N VAL A 19 -10.29 -0.37 -7.34
CA VAL A 19 -8.94 -0.91 -7.09
C VAL A 19 -8.84 -2.38 -7.50
N GLU A 20 -9.86 -3.20 -7.20
CA GLU A 20 -9.90 -4.61 -7.58
C GLU A 20 -9.90 -4.79 -9.10
N ARG A 21 -10.70 -4.01 -9.83
CA ARG A 21 -10.72 -4.04 -11.30
C ARG A 21 -9.36 -3.69 -11.88
N TRP A 22 -8.75 -2.61 -11.41
CA TRP A 22 -7.42 -2.20 -11.87
C TRP A 22 -6.36 -3.26 -11.55
N ALA A 23 -6.43 -3.88 -10.37
CA ALA A 23 -5.54 -4.98 -10.02
C ALA A 23 -5.69 -6.17 -10.97
N ALA A 24 -6.94 -6.53 -11.33
CA ALA A 24 -7.23 -7.60 -12.27
C ALA A 24 -6.68 -7.30 -13.68
N ASP A 25 -6.86 -6.07 -14.16
CA ASP A 25 -6.35 -5.61 -15.45
C ASP A 25 -4.80 -5.73 -15.54
N GLU A 26 -4.10 -5.51 -14.43
CA GLU A 26 -2.64 -5.63 -14.33
C GLU A 26 -2.15 -7.01 -13.85
N MET A 27 -3.03 -8.01 -13.78
CA MET A 27 -2.75 -9.36 -13.26
C MET A 27 -2.04 -9.34 -11.90
N ARG A 28 -2.49 -8.46 -11.00
CA ARG A 28 -1.95 -8.25 -9.65
C ARG A 28 -3.00 -8.56 -8.59
N SER A 29 -2.56 -8.90 -7.38
CA SER A 29 -3.48 -8.95 -6.24
C SER A 29 -3.93 -7.55 -5.82
N ALA A 30 -5.14 -7.42 -5.28
CA ALA A 30 -5.65 -6.15 -4.75
C ALA A 30 -4.71 -5.55 -3.69
N ASN A 31 -4.16 -6.36 -2.78
CA ASN A 31 -3.17 -5.91 -1.80
C ASN A 31 -1.88 -5.40 -2.45
N GLY A 32 -1.42 -6.06 -3.52
CA GLY A 32 -0.26 -5.59 -4.29
C GLY A 32 -0.54 -4.27 -5.00
N GLN A 33 -1.76 -4.09 -5.51
CA GLN A 33 -2.20 -2.85 -6.13
C GLN A 33 -2.24 -1.70 -5.12
N VAL A 34 -2.83 -1.93 -3.94
CA VAL A 34 -2.86 -0.94 -2.84
C VAL A 34 -1.46 -0.52 -2.44
N GLU A 35 -0.54 -1.47 -2.23
CA GLU A 35 0.86 -1.16 -1.90
C GLU A 35 1.53 -0.30 -2.98
N TRP A 36 1.29 -0.61 -4.25
CA TRP A 36 1.83 0.18 -5.36
C TRP A 36 1.28 1.60 -5.37
N ILE A 37 -0.05 1.77 -5.24
CA ILE A 37 -0.72 3.07 -5.19
C ILE A 37 -0.17 3.91 -4.03
N LEU A 38 -0.07 3.33 -2.83
CA LEU A 38 0.43 4.03 -1.66
C LEU A 38 1.89 4.47 -1.82
N ARG A 39 2.75 3.59 -2.35
CA ARG A 39 4.15 3.94 -2.62
C ARG A 39 4.27 5.03 -3.67
N ASP A 40 3.47 4.97 -4.72
CA ASP A 40 3.50 5.97 -5.78
C ASP A 40 3.00 7.32 -5.28
N ALA A 41 1.89 7.35 -4.52
CA ALA A 41 1.39 8.56 -3.88
C ALA A 41 2.41 9.19 -2.94
N LEU A 42 3.05 8.39 -2.07
CA LEU A 42 4.12 8.86 -1.18
C LEU A 42 5.33 9.38 -1.95
N ARG A 43 5.69 8.76 -3.07
CA ARG A 43 6.78 9.22 -3.94
C ARG A 43 6.43 10.58 -4.55
N ARG A 44 5.24 10.71 -5.15
CA ARG A 44 4.75 11.97 -5.75
C ARG A 44 4.66 13.10 -4.72
N SER A 45 4.31 12.78 -3.48
CA SER A 45 4.27 13.76 -2.40
C SER A 45 5.64 14.06 -1.76
N GLY A 46 6.72 13.41 -2.19
CA GLY A 46 8.05 13.54 -1.59
C GLY A 46 8.16 12.98 -0.16
N ARG A 47 7.23 12.10 0.24
CA ARG A 47 7.13 11.53 1.60
C ARG A 47 7.57 10.07 1.67
N LEU A 48 7.99 9.49 0.55
CA LEU A 48 8.52 8.12 0.54
C LEU A 48 9.85 8.11 1.34
N PRO A 49 9.95 7.31 2.42
CA PRO A 49 11.15 7.30 3.25
C PRO A 49 12.37 6.88 2.42
N LYS A 50 13.47 7.63 2.56
CA LYS A 50 14.75 7.28 1.93
C LYS A 50 15.26 6.01 2.59
N ARG A 51 15.73 5.06 1.78
CA ARG A 51 16.23 3.75 2.26
C ARG A 51 17.43 3.99 3.19
N GLY A 52 17.18 4.08 4.49
CA GLY A 52 18.17 4.48 5.51
C GLY A 52 17.53 5.07 6.79
N GLU A 53 16.35 5.67 6.70
CA GLU A 53 15.62 6.14 7.89
C GLU A 53 14.78 5.01 8.52
N LYS A 54 15.42 4.34 9.48
CA LYS A 54 14.83 3.61 10.61
C LYS A 54 13.76 2.55 10.28
N ARG A 55 14.22 1.29 10.29
CA ARG A 55 13.50 0.19 10.97
C ARG A 55 13.47 0.51 12.48
N GLY A 56 12.63 1.46 12.87
CA GLY A 56 12.34 1.75 14.27
C GLY A 56 10.88 1.40 14.51
N ASP A 57 10.67 0.37 15.31
CA ASP A 57 9.47 0.10 16.08
C ASP A 57 8.17 -0.23 15.32
N HIS A 58 7.79 -1.50 15.33
CA HIS A 58 6.40 -1.94 15.44
C HIS A 58 6.42 -3.21 16.30
N GLY A 59 6.82 -3.04 17.58
CA GLY A 59 6.56 -4.00 18.64
C GLY A 59 5.51 -3.42 19.57
N ALA A 60 4.25 -3.83 19.38
CA ALA A 60 3.19 -3.85 20.39
C ALA A 60 2.02 -4.67 19.83
#